data_AF-A0A957FPL3-F1
#
_entry.id   AF-A0A957FPL3-F1
#
_cell.length_a   1.000
_cell.length_b   1.000
_cell.length_c   1.000
_cell.angle_alpha   90.00
_cell.angle_beta   90.00
_cell.angle_gamma   90.00
#
_symmetry.space_group_name_H-M   'P 1'
#
loop_
_entity.id
_entity.type
_entity.pdbx_description
1 polymer ?
#
loop_
_entity_poly.entity_id
_entity_poly.type
_entity_poly.pdbx_seq_one_letter_code
_entity_poly.pdbx_strand_id
1 'polypeptide(L)'
;MWQKIVLTTAVCLLLIGLIPPATNLSDLTGEDELPAQLRGTMQWLYASVRPQPNLAHTAVENHGRGAVAAQGVNSFLEDEALPEVREQSLQYAYNAGFRFIRQQFRWEDIEIHGKGDFVDRRNIPEGVSAWEKYDNIVDLAEQNDIEIIARLDKPPAWSRALPPEEAGFFAPPDDFNDFGDFVTAVAERYKGRITYYQIWNEP
;
A
#
# COMPACT_ATOMS: atom_id res chain seq x y z
N MET A 1 29.54 46.45 30.92
CA MET A 1 29.38 46.49 29.44
C MET A 1 30.00 45.26 28.79
N TRP A 2 31.25 44.91 29.12
CA TRP A 2 31.97 43.72 28.62
C TRP A 2 31.23 42.38 28.79
N GLN A 3 30.69 42.10 29.99
CA GLN A 3 29.96 40.85 30.25
C GLN A 3 28.71 40.68 29.37
N LYS A 4 27.99 41.78 29.06
CA LYS A 4 26.83 41.74 28.17
C LYS A 4 27.26 41.44 26.73
N ILE A 5 28.37 42.02 26.28
CA ILE A 5 28.93 41.76 24.94
C ILE A 5 29.34 40.30 24.82
N VAL A 6 30.09 39.77 25.79
CA VAL A 6 30.51 38.36 25.80
C VAL A 6 29.31 37.41 25.78
N LEU A 7 28.28 37.69 26.57
CA LEU A 7 27.07 36.86 26.61
C LEU A 7 26.30 36.90 25.27
N THR A 8 26.11 38.08 24.69
CA THR A 8 25.44 38.22 23.38
C THR A 8 26.24 37.52 22.28
N THR A 9 27.56 37.66 22.26
CA THR A 9 28.42 36.97 21.29
C THR A 9 28.36 35.46 21.46
N ALA A 10 28.38 34.95 22.69
CA ALA A 10 28.25 33.52 22.95
C ALA A 10 26.91 32.97 22.47
N VAL A 11 25.80 33.67 22.72
CA VAL A 11 24.47 33.28 22.22
C VAL A 11 24.41 33.30 20.70
N CYS A 12 24.96 34.33 20.05
CA CYS A 12 25.02 34.37 18.58
C CYS A 12 25.83 33.21 17.99
N LEU A 13 26.99 32.89 18.57
CA LEU A 13 27.82 31.76 18.11
C LEU A 13 27.11 30.41 18.30
N LEU A 14 26.36 30.26 19.40
CA LEU A 14 25.58 29.05 19.68
C LEU A 14 24.41 28.91 18.69
N LEU A 15 23.74 30.02 18.36
CA LEU A 15 22.69 30.05 17.34
C LEU A 15 23.24 29.75 15.94
N ILE A 16 24.42 30.29 15.58
CA ILE A 16 25.10 30.00 14.30
C ILE A 16 25.52 28.52 14.23
N GLY A 17 26.00 27.94 15.33
CA GLY A 17 26.38 26.52 15.41
C GLY A 17 25.21 25.53 15.27
N LEU A 18 23.97 26.01 15.42
CA LEU A 18 22.75 25.23 15.22
C LEU A 18 22.24 25.30 13.77
N ILE A 19 22.80 26.18 12.94
CA ILE A 19 22.45 26.30 11.51
C ILE A 19 23.20 25.20 10.74
N PRO A 20 22.52 24.38 9.92
CA PRO A 20 23.16 23.38 9.08
C PRO A 20 24.21 24.02 8.16
N PRO A 21 25.26 23.29 7.77
CA PRO A 21 26.25 23.77 6.80
C PRO A 21 25.64 23.79 5.38
N ALA A 22 24.71 24.71 5.15
CA ALA A 22 24.08 24.96 3.86
C ALA A 22 24.49 26.35 3.35
N THR A 23 24.89 26.46 2.09
CA THR A 23 25.34 27.74 1.51
C THR A 23 24.21 28.53 0.86
N ASN A 24 23.10 27.85 0.56
CA ASN A 24 21.90 28.42 -0.04
C ASN A 24 20.65 27.62 0.37
N LEU A 25 19.45 28.06 -0.05
CA LEU A 25 18.19 27.40 0.32
C LEU A 25 18.00 26.03 -0.34
N SER A 26 18.55 25.82 -1.53
CA SER A 26 18.53 24.52 -2.20
C SER A 26 19.36 23.50 -1.40
N ASP A 27 20.57 23.87 -0.95
CA ASP A 27 21.39 23.01 -0.10
C ASP A 27 20.70 22.63 1.22
N LEU A 28 19.94 23.57 1.80
CA LEU A 28 19.24 23.36 3.06
C LEU A 28 18.01 22.45 2.92
N THR A 29 17.29 22.57 1.80
CA THR A 29 15.97 21.96 1.62
C THR A 29 15.94 20.78 0.66
N GLY A 30 16.94 20.66 -0.22
CA GLY A 30 16.97 19.72 -1.34
C GLY A 30 16.06 20.12 -2.51
N GLU A 31 15.46 21.30 -2.47
CA GLU A 31 14.44 21.74 -3.44
C GLU A 31 15.03 22.71 -4.49
N ASP A 32 14.63 22.54 -5.75
CA ASP A 32 15.11 23.38 -6.86
C ASP A 32 14.24 24.62 -7.10
N GLU A 33 12.93 24.52 -6.83
CA GLU A 33 11.98 25.61 -7.05
C GLU A 33 11.83 26.50 -5.81
N LEU A 34 11.77 27.82 -6.01
CA LEU A 34 11.65 28.79 -4.92
C LEU A 34 10.44 28.54 -3.98
N PRO A 35 9.22 28.21 -4.46
CA PRO A 35 8.10 27.90 -3.57
C PRO A 35 8.34 26.64 -2.72
N ALA A 36 9.06 25.66 -3.26
CA ALA A 36 9.42 24.43 -2.54
C ALA A 36 10.52 24.71 -1.51
N GLN A 37 11.53 25.50 -1.86
CA GLN A 37 12.58 25.96 -0.93
C GLN A 37 11.99 26.74 0.27
N LEU A 38 11.01 27.62 0.04
CA LEU A 38 10.34 28.34 1.12
C LEU A 38 9.59 27.39 2.06
N ARG A 39 8.85 26.42 1.50
CA ARG A 39 8.15 25.39 2.30
C ARG A 39 9.12 24.51 3.07
N GLY A 40 10.20 24.05 2.43
CA GLY A 40 11.24 23.24 3.06
C GLY A 40 11.91 23.98 4.22
N THR A 41 12.17 25.29 4.06
CA THR A 41 12.74 26.13 5.13
C THR A 41 11.77 26.24 6.32
N MET A 42 10.47 26.43 6.06
CA MET A 42 9.45 26.43 7.11
C MET A 42 9.35 25.07 7.81
N GLN A 43 9.43 23.96 7.06
CA GLN A 43 9.43 22.62 7.62
C GLN A 43 10.68 22.35 8.47
N TRP A 44 11.85 22.83 8.04
CA TRP A 44 13.09 22.75 8.81
C TRP A 44 12.98 23.53 10.14
N LEU A 45 12.47 24.77 10.10
CA LEU A 45 12.18 25.53 11.32
C LEU A 45 11.20 24.78 12.23
N TYR A 46 10.13 24.22 11.66
CA TYR A 46 9.15 23.44 12.41
C TYR A 46 9.72 22.12 12.96
N ALA A 47 10.74 21.54 12.30
CA ALA A 47 11.41 20.35 12.79
C ALA A 47 12.11 20.59 14.13
N SER A 48 12.59 21.81 14.39
CA SER A 48 13.25 22.14 15.67
C SER A 48 12.30 22.10 16.90
N VAL A 49 10.98 22.20 16.68
CA VAL A 49 9.97 22.21 17.75
C VAL A 49 9.11 20.95 17.80
N ARG A 50 9.12 20.12 16.75
CA ARG A 50 8.41 18.84 16.75
C ARG A 50 9.22 17.75 17.46
N PRO A 51 8.58 16.78 18.11
CA PRO A 51 9.26 15.57 18.57
C PRO A 51 10.02 14.92 17.39
N GLN A 52 11.33 14.73 17.56
CA GLN A 52 12.15 14.08 16.56
C GLN A 52 11.89 12.57 16.58
N PRO A 53 11.78 11.91 15.42
CA PRO A 53 11.63 10.47 15.37
C PRO A 53 12.86 9.81 16.00
N ASN A 54 12.64 8.70 16.72
CA ASN A 54 13.73 7.93 17.28
C ASN A 54 14.39 7.12 16.15
N LEU A 55 15.60 7.54 15.75
CA LEU A 55 16.33 6.92 14.64
C LEU A 55 17.08 5.64 15.07
N ALA A 56 16.99 5.22 16.33
CA ALA A 56 17.62 3.99 16.77
C ALA A 56 17.01 2.79 16.02
N HIS A 57 17.85 1.87 15.56
CA HIS A 57 17.41 0.63 14.88
C HIS A 57 16.52 -0.28 15.77
N THR A 58 16.49 -0.02 17.08
CA THR A 58 15.68 -0.72 18.07
C THR A 58 14.44 0.06 18.49
N ALA A 59 14.19 1.23 17.89
CA ALA A 59 13.01 2.02 18.15
C ALA A 59 11.76 1.28 17.64
N VAL A 60 11.12 0.52 18.52
CA VAL A 60 9.81 -0.07 18.25
C VAL A 60 8.77 1.02 18.51
N GLU A 61 8.13 1.49 17.45
CA GLU A 61 6.98 2.37 17.58
C GLU A 61 5.81 1.57 18.19
N ASN A 62 5.48 1.89 19.44
CA ASN A 62 4.29 1.37 20.09
C ASN A 62 3.05 2.04 19.46
N HIS A 63 2.45 1.39 18.47
CA HIS A 63 1.32 1.91 17.69
C HIS A 63 -0.01 2.02 18.46
N GLY A 64 -0.03 1.92 19.79
CA GLY A 64 -1.22 2.19 20.63
C GLY A 64 -2.43 1.26 20.46
N ARG A 65 -2.47 0.46 19.38
CA ARG A 65 -3.37 -0.68 19.18
C ARG A 65 -2.51 -1.93 19.32
N GLY A 66 -2.85 -2.80 20.28
CA GLY A 66 -2.03 -3.96 20.64
C GLY A 66 -1.51 -4.72 19.43
N ALA A 67 -0.19 -4.92 19.37
CA ALA A 67 0.55 -5.80 18.45
C ALA A 67 0.02 -5.96 17.00
N VAL A 68 -0.58 -4.94 16.40
CA VAL A 68 -0.82 -4.94 14.95
C VAL A 68 0.54 -4.68 14.32
N ALA A 69 1.05 -5.60 13.50
CA ALA A 69 2.34 -5.40 12.86
C ALA A 69 2.31 -4.08 12.08
N ALA A 70 3.25 -3.19 12.38
CA ALA A 70 3.31 -1.86 11.78
C ALA A 70 3.63 -1.88 10.28
N GLN A 71 3.94 -3.05 9.72
CA GLN A 71 4.47 -3.23 8.38
C GLN A 71 3.72 -4.34 7.65
N GLY A 72 3.42 -4.09 6.38
CA GLY A 72 2.91 -5.06 5.43
C GLY A 72 3.75 -5.07 4.16
N VAL A 73 3.50 -6.05 3.31
CA VAL A 73 4.20 -6.23 2.03
C VAL A 73 3.20 -6.36 0.88
N ASN A 74 3.55 -5.89 -0.31
CA ASN A 74 2.74 -6.19 -1.50
C ASN A 74 3.00 -7.64 -1.93
N SER A 75 1.95 -8.34 -2.32
CA SER A 75 2.04 -9.72 -2.80
C SER A 75 1.38 -9.86 -4.18
N PHE A 76 1.83 -10.90 -4.91
CA PHE A 76 1.35 -11.24 -6.25
C PHE A 76 0.96 -12.74 -6.31
N LEU A 77 0.34 -13.25 -5.23
CA LEU A 77 0.02 -14.68 -5.09
C LEU A 77 -0.98 -15.18 -6.15
N GLU A 78 -1.73 -14.27 -6.78
CA GLU A 78 -2.66 -14.54 -7.86
C GLU A 78 -1.95 -14.93 -9.18
N ASP A 79 -0.70 -14.49 -9.35
CA ASP A 79 0.15 -14.85 -10.50
C ASP A 79 0.89 -16.17 -10.30
N GLU A 80 1.02 -16.63 -9.05
CA GLU A 80 1.64 -17.91 -8.75
C GLU A 80 0.72 -19.06 -9.19
N ALA A 81 1.22 -19.94 -10.05
CA ALA A 81 0.44 -21.07 -10.55
C ALA A 81 0.27 -22.19 -9.51
N LEU A 82 1.30 -22.40 -8.70
CA LEU A 82 1.42 -23.53 -7.79
C LEU A 82 1.06 -23.13 -6.35
N PRO A 83 0.12 -23.82 -5.68
CA PRO A 83 -0.24 -23.53 -4.29
C PRO A 83 0.94 -23.57 -3.31
N GLU A 84 1.89 -24.49 -3.52
CA GLU A 84 3.09 -24.62 -2.68
C GLU A 84 3.99 -23.38 -2.73
N VAL A 85 4.04 -22.68 -3.87
CA VAL A 85 4.82 -21.43 -4.00
C VAL A 85 4.12 -20.27 -3.28
N ARG A 86 2.78 -20.25 -3.28
CA ARG A 86 2.01 -19.27 -2.51
C ARG A 86 2.23 -19.44 -1.02
N GLU A 87 2.17 -20.69 -0.54
CA GLU A 87 2.43 -21.02 0.85
C GLU A 87 3.85 -20.61 1.26
N GLN A 88 4.85 -20.98 0.46
CA GLN A 88 6.24 -20.62 0.73
C GLN A 88 6.45 -19.09 0.78
N SER A 89 5.78 -18.34 -0.09
CA SER A 89 5.84 -16.88 -0.12
C SER A 89 5.24 -16.25 1.14
N LEU A 90 4.12 -16.78 1.62
CA LEU A 90 3.49 -16.36 2.88
C LEU A 90 4.35 -16.70 4.09
N GLN A 91 4.97 -17.88 4.10
CA GLN A 91 5.93 -18.26 5.14
C GLN A 91 7.13 -17.30 5.17
N TYR A 92 7.64 -16.86 4.02
CA TYR A 92 8.69 -15.84 3.96
C TYR A 92 8.22 -14.50 4.51
N ALA A 93 7.02 -14.04 4.15
CA ALA A 93 6.44 -12.81 4.69
C ALA A 93 6.32 -12.87 6.23
N TYR A 94 5.78 -13.98 6.75
CA TYR A 94 5.62 -14.21 8.18
C TYR A 94 6.97 -14.20 8.91
N ASN A 95 7.96 -14.94 8.39
CA ASN A 95 9.31 -15.05 8.96
C ASN A 95 10.09 -13.73 8.89
N ALA A 96 9.78 -12.86 7.92
CA ALA A 96 10.30 -11.50 7.84
C ALA A 96 9.63 -10.52 8.82
N GLY A 97 8.61 -10.98 9.56
CA GLY A 97 7.89 -10.18 10.56
C GLY A 97 6.69 -9.42 10.03
N PHE A 98 6.29 -9.63 8.77
CA PHE A 98 5.06 -9.05 8.25
C PHE A 98 3.85 -9.80 8.78
N ARG A 99 2.77 -9.06 9.05
CA ARG A 99 1.43 -9.63 9.34
C ARG A 99 0.34 -9.10 8.42
N PHE A 100 0.71 -8.27 7.45
CA PHE A 100 -0.19 -7.77 6.43
C PHE A 100 0.36 -8.04 5.05
N ILE A 101 -0.50 -8.51 4.16
CA ILE A 101 -0.24 -8.48 2.72
C ILE A 101 -1.25 -7.58 2.02
N ARG A 102 -0.77 -6.80 1.05
CA ARG A 102 -1.62 -6.14 0.08
C ARG A 102 -1.74 -7.04 -1.14
N GLN A 103 -2.90 -7.67 -1.28
CA GLN A 103 -3.16 -8.75 -2.22
C GLN A 103 -4.22 -8.32 -3.24
N GLN A 104 -3.92 -8.49 -4.52
CA GLN A 104 -4.85 -8.17 -5.59
C GLN A 104 -5.90 -9.27 -5.76
N PHE A 105 -7.16 -8.87 -5.92
CA PHE A 105 -8.30 -9.70 -6.32
C PHE A 105 -8.82 -9.12 -7.63
N ARG A 106 -8.36 -9.70 -8.74
CA ARG A 106 -8.63 -9.18 -10.08
C ARG A 106 -10.04 -9.56 -10.49
N TRP A 107 -10.87 -8.58 -10.81
CA TRP A 107 -12.24 -8.83 -11.26
C TRP A 107 -12.26 -9.69 -12.52
N GLU A 108 -11.35 -9.43 -13.46
CA GLU A 108 -11.18 -10.21 -14.70
C GLU A 108 -10.79 -11.69 -14.50
N ASP A 109 -10.22 -12.05 -13.35
CA ASP A 109 -9.91 -13.45 -13.00
C ASP A 109 -11.03 -14.15 -12.24
N ILE A 110 -12.00 -13.39 -11.71
CA ILE A 110 -13.09 -13.92 -10.87
C ILE A 110 -14.39 -14.00 -11.68
N GLU A 111 -14.75 -12.95 -12.43
CA GLU A 111 -15.89 -12.94 -13.35
C GLU A 111 -15.38 -12.91 -14.80
N ILE A 112 -14.89 -14.05 -15.26
CA ILE A 112 -14.10 -14.13 -16.51
C ILE A 112 -14.97 -13.95 -17.74
N HIS A 113 -16.11 -14.65 -17.81
CA HIS A 113 -16.93 -14.75 -19.04
C HIS A 113 -18.15 -13.83 -19.05
N GLY A 114 -18.53 -13.29 -17.90
CA GLY A 114 -19.67 -12.40 -17.77
C GLY A 114 -20.03 -12.13 -16.31
N LYS A 115 -20.89 -11.14 -16.11
CA LYS A 115 -21.41 -10.76 -14.80
C LYS A 115 -22.02 -11.97 -14.08
N GLY A 116 -21.57 -12.23 -12.85
CA GLY A 116 -22.01 -13.36 -12.04
C GLY A 116 -21.59 -14.75 -12.53
N ASP A 117 -20.74 -14.85 -13.56
CA ASP A 117 -20.16 -16.12 -14.00
C ASP A 117 -18.78 -16.35 -13.35
N PHE A 118 -18.78 -17.09 -12.26
CA PHE A 118 -17.60 -17.41 -11.47
C PHE A 118 -16.93 -18.74 -11.86
N VAL A 119 -17.08 -19.18 -13.11
CA VAL A 119 -16.49 -20.44 -13.59
C VAL A 119 -15.42 -20.12 -14.64
N ASP A 120 -14.17 -20.45 -14.34
CA ASP A 120 -13.07 -20.38 -15.30
C ASP A 120 -13.15 -21.54 -16.28
N ARG A 121 -13.21 -21.22 -17.57
CA ARG A 121 -13.28 -22.17 -18.69
C ARG A 121 -12.18 -21.91 -19.72
N ARG A 122 -11.16 -21.11 -19.37
CA ARG A 122 -10.06 -20.74 -20.28
C ARG A 122 -9.20 -21.95 -20.64
N ASN A 123 -8.98 -22.86 -19.68
CA ASN A 123 -8.05 -23.98 -19.82
C ASN A 123 -8.70 -25.36 -19.72
N ILE A 124 -9.87 -25.47 -19.09
CA ILE A 124 -10.58 -26.74 -18.84
C ILE A 124 -12.02 -26.59 -19.35
N PRO A 125 -12.45 -27.38 -20.35
CA PRO A 125 -13.80 -27.27 -20.94
C PRO A 125 -14.94 -27.46 -19.93
N GLU A 126 -14.75 -28.33 -18.95
CA GLU A 126 -15.72 -28.60 -17.89
C GLU A 126 -15.87 -27.42 -16.92
N GLY A 127 -14.87 -26.54 -16.89
CA GLY A 127 -14.80 -25.38 -16.01
C GLY A 127 -14.32 -25.72 -14.60
N VAL A 128 -13.67 -24.75 -13.96
CA VAL A 128 -13.28 -24.77 -12.55
C VAL A 128 -13.76 -23.50 -11.87
N SER A 129 -13.87 -23.52 -10.53
CA SER A 129 -14.29 -22.32 -9.81
C SER A 129 -13.23 -21.23 -9.93
N ALA A 130 -13.60 -20.06 -10.44
CA ALA A 130 -12.71 -18.90 -10.50
C ALA A 130 -12.29 -18.43 -9.09
N TRP A 131 -13.09 -18.75 -8.06
CA TRP A 131 -12.79 -18.48 -6.66
C TRP A 131 -11.70 -19.37 -6.08
N GLU A 132 -11.45 -20.54 -6.64
CA GLU A 132 -10.58 -21.57 -6.03
C GLU A 132 -9.19 -21.03 -5.69
N LYS A 133 -8.61 -20.23 -6.60
CA LYS A 133 -7.32 -19.57 -6.39
C LYS A 133 -7.35 -18.61 -5.19
N TYR A 134 -8.37 -17.76 -5.14
CA TYR A 134 -8.51 -16.73 -4.12
C TYR A 134 -8.88 -17.32 -2.76
N ASP A 135 -9.69 -18.38 -2.74
CA ASP A 135 -10.00 -19.15 -1.54
C ASP A 135 -8.73 -19.75 -0.97
N ASN A 136 -7.88 -20.37 -1.80
CA ASN A 136 -6.60 -20.89 -1.37
C ASN A 136 -5.68 -19.80 -0.79
N ILE A 137 -5.65 -18.60 -1.40
CA ILE A 137 -4.86 -17.47 -0.87
C ILE A 137 -5.37 -17.04 0.52
N VAL A 138 -6.69 -16.91 0.70
CA VAL A 138 -7.28 -16.53 1.99
C VAL A 138 -7.05 -17.61 3.03
N ASP A 139 -7.24 -18.88 2.69
CA ASP A 139 -6.98 -20.02 3.57
C ASP A 139 -5.51 -20.04 4.03
N LEU A 140 -4.56 -19.84 3.11
CA LEU A 140 -3.14 -19.82 3.45
C LEU A 140 -2.76 -18.60 4.30
N ALA A 141 -3.34 -17.44 4.03
CA ALA A 141 -3.08 -16.24 4.83
C ALA A 141 -3.55 -16.41 6.28
N GLU A 142 -4.75 -16.96 6.49
CA GLU A 142 -5.27 -17.29 7.83
C GLU A 142 -4.39 -18.33 8.54
N GLN A 143 -3.94 -19.37 7.83
CA GLN A 143 -3.05 -20.39 8.39
C GLN A 143 -1.67 -19.84 8.81
N ASN A 144 -1.22 -18.76 8.17
CA ASN A 144 0.08 -18.12 8.43
C ASN A 144 -0.05 -16.88 9.33
N ASP A 145 -1.21 -16.62 9.96
CA ASP A 145 -1.43 -15.43 10.81
C ASP A 145 -1.10 -14.12 10.07
N ILE A 146 -1.52 -14.05 8.80
CA ILE A 146 -1.35 -12.89 7.92
C ILE A 146 -2.73 -12.34 7.56
N GLU A 147 -2.94 -11.06 7.83
CA GLU A 147 -4.12 -10.32 7.42
C GLU A 147 -4.00 -9.83 5.96
N ILE A 148 -5.13 -9.80 5.27
CA ILE A 148 -5.21 -9.36 3.87
C ILE A 148 -5.81 -7.95 3.79
N ILE A 149 -5.14 -7.09 3.03
CA ILE A 149 -5.72 -5.88 2.41
C ILE A 149 -6.07 -6.26 0.97
N ALA A 150 -7.35 -6.54 0.72
CA ALA A 150 -7.84 -6.99 -0.58
C ALA A 150 -8.01 -5.80 -1.51
N ARG A 151 -7.15 -5.69 -2.52
CA ARG A 151 -7.24 -4.68 -3.59
C ARG A 151 -8.16 -5.21 -4.69
N LEU A 152 -9.28 -4.53 -4.91
CA LEU A 152 -10.28 -4.88 -5.91
C LEU A 152 -10.15 -3.94 -7.11
N ASP A 153 -9.78 -4.47 -8.26
CA ASP A 153 -9.60 -3.73 -9.51
C ASP A 153 -9.63 -4.66 -10.74
N LYS A 154 -9.05 -4.23 -11.87
CA LYS A 154 -8.90 -5.00 -13.11
C LYS A 154 -10.23 -5.47 -13.72
N PRO A 155 -11.02 -4.56 -14.32
CA PRO A 155 -12.31 -4.92 -14.89
C PRO A 155 -12.18 -5.85 -16.08
N PRO A 156 -13.03 -6.89 -16.17
CA PRO A 156 -13.07 -7.82 -17.30
C PRO A 156 -13.44 -7.10 -18.59
N ALA A 157 -13.06 -7.68 -19.72
CA ALA A 157 -13.36 -7.14 -21.04
C ALA A 157 -14.86 -6.93 -21.29
N TRP A 158 -15.72 -7.83 -20.77
CA TRP A 158 -17.17 -7.72 -20.95
C TRP A 158 -17.80 -6.51 -20.24
N SER A 159 -17.12 -5.91 -19.27
CA SER A 159 -17.62 -4.73 -18.53
C SER A 159 -17.53 -3.42 -19.34
N ARG A 160 -17.02 -3.50 -20.57
CA ARG A 160 -16.81 -2.36 -21.48
C ARG A 160 -17.33 -2.69 -22.88
N ALA A 161 -17.83 -1.68 -23.57
CA ALA A 161 -18.24 -1.76 -24.97
C ALA A 161 -17.03 -1.68 -25.92
N LEU A 162 -16.02 -0.87 -25.57
CA LEU A 162 -14.79 -0.77 -26.33
C LEU A 162 -13.81 -1.88 -25.92
N PRO A 163 -13.09 -2.48 -26.88
CA PRO A 163 -12.11 -3.50 -26.59
C PRO A 163 -10.91 -2.90 -25.82
N PRO A 164 -10.19 -3.70 -25.01
CA PRO A 164 -9.06 -3.21 -24.19
C PRO A 164 -7.96 -2.49 -24.98
N GLU A 165 -7.77 -2.82 -26.25
CA GLU A 165 -6.79 -2.19 -27.14
C GLU A 165 -7.13 -0.72 -27.46
N GLU A 166 -8.42 -0.35 -27.41
CA GLU A 166 -8.89 1.01 -27.67
C GLU A 166 -9.13 1.79 -26.38
N ALA A 167 -9.74 1.16 -25.36
CA ALA A 167 -10.05 1.80 -24.08
C ALA A 167 -8.83 1.88 -23.15
N GLY A 168 -7.87 0.95 -23.29
CA GLY A 168 -6.79 0.70 -22.35
C GLY A 168 -7.16 -0.40 -21.35
N PHE A 169 -6.19 -1.28 -21.04
CA PHE A 169 -6.36 -2.42 -20.11
C PHE A 169 -6.71 -2.03 -18.67
N PHE A 170 -6.56 -0.76 -18.31
CA PHE A 170 -6.87 -0.22 -16.99
C PHE A 170 -8.07 0.73 -17.03
N ALA A 171 -8.79 0.80 -18.15
CA ALA A 171 -10.00 1.60 -18.24
C ALA A 171 -11.03 1.12 -17.22
N PRO A 172 -11.77 2.04 -16.58
CA PRO A 172 -12.88 1.67 -15.73
C PRO A 172 -13.98 0.95 -16.53
N PRO A 173 -14.90 0.21 -15.88
CA PRO A 173 -16.07 -0.36 -16.54
C PRO A 173 -17.02 0.75 -17.04
N ASP A 174 -17.86 0.43 -18.02
CA ASP A 174 -18.88 1.37 -18.54
C ASP A 174 -20.02 1.59 -17.52
N ASP A 175 -20.35 0.55 -16.74
CA ASP A 175 -21.30 0.63 -15.62
C ASP A 175 -20.59 0.36 -14.28
N PHE A 176 -20.57 1.37 -13.40
CA PHE A 176 -20.00 1.24 -12.07
C PHE A 176 -20.80 0.32 -11.14
N ASN A 177 -22.07 0.06 -11.43
CA ASN A 177 -22.87 -0.90 -10.65
C ASN A 177 -22.37 -2.32 -10.83
N ASP A 178 -21.86 -2.69 -12.01
CA ASP A 178 -21.25 -4.00 -12.24
C ASP A 178 -20.04 -4.21 -11.32
N PHE A 179 -19.22 -3.17 -11.14
CA PHE A 179 -18.11 -3.22 -10.20
C PHE A 179 -18.59 -3.25 -8.74
N GLY A 180 -19.66 -2.52 -8.41
CA GLY A 180 -20.29 -2.57 -7.09
C GLY A 180 -20.81 -3.97 -6.73
N ASP A 181 -21.40 -4.67 -7.69
CA ASP A 181 -21.88 -6.05 -7.53
C ASP A 181 -20.72 -7.02 -7.33
N PHE A 182 -19.62 -6.86 -8.07
CA PHE A 182 -18.39 -7.63 -7.85
C PHE A 182 -17.80 -7.40 -6.46
N VAL A 183 -17.66 -6.13 -6.05
CA VAL A 183 -17.17 -5.77 -4.70
C VAL A 183 -18.05 -6.40 -3.63
N THR A 184 -19.37 -6.38 -3.82
CA THR A 184 -20.34 -7.04 -2.92
C THR A 184 -20.11 -8.55 -2.87
N ALA A 185 -19.96 -9.22 -4.01
CA ALA A 185 -19.71 -10.66 -4.07
C ALA A 185 -18.43 -11.06 -3.31
N VAL A 186 -17.33 -10.30 -3.47
CA VAL A 186 -16.08 -10.54 -2.74
C VAL A 186 -16.26 -10.30 -1.23
N ALA A 187 -16.91 -9.21 -0.85
CA ALA A 187 -17.13 -8.85 0.55
C ALA A 187 -18.04 -9.85 1.28
N GLU A 188 -19.09 -10.33 0.62
CA GLU A 188 -19.99 -11.35 1.15
C GLU A 188 -19.29 -12.71 1.28
N ARG A 189 -18.52 -13.11 0.26
CA ARG A 189 -17.79 -14.38 0.26
C ARG A 189 -16.78 -14.48 1.41
N TYR A 190 -16.02 -13.42 1.65
CA TYR A 190 -14.96 -13.39 2.66
C TYR A 190 -15.36 -12.66 3.95
N LYS A 191 -16.68 -12.55 4.19
CA LYS A 191 -17.22 -11.92 5.40
C LYS A 191 -16.68 -12.59 6.66
N GLY A 192 -16.04 -11.81 7.52
CA GLY A 192 -15.42 -12.28 8.76
C GLY A 192 -14.04 -12.89 8.59
N ARG A 193 -13.53 -12.96 7.35
CA ARG A 193 -12.19 -13.46 7.00
C ARG A 193 -11.26 -12.33 6.52
N ILE A 194 -11.80 -11.41 5.73
CA ILE A 194 -11.08 -10.20 5.28
C ILE A 194 -11.74 -8.96 5.91
N THR A 195 -10.90 -8.10 6.49
CA THR A 195 -11.34 -6.86 7.15
C THR A 195 -11.10 -5.62 6.28
N TYR A 196 -10.04 -5.62 5.48
CA TYR A 196 -9.56 -4.44 4.76
C TYR A 196 -9.75 -4.60 3.26
N TYR A 197 -10.49 -3.67 2.66
CA TYR A 197 -10.73 -3.62 1.22
C TYR A 197 -10.23 -2.29 0.65
N GLN A 198 -9.40 -2.39 -0.38
CA GLN A 198 -8.96 -1.25 -1.18
C GLN A 198 -9.76 -1.26 -2.49
N ILE A 199 -10.41 -0.13 -2.77
CA ILE A 199 -11.14 0.08 -4.02
C ILE A 199 -10.19 0.71 -5.02
N TRP A 200 -9.94 0.01 -6.13
CA TRP A 200 -9.12 0.46 -7.25
C TRP A 200 -7.63 0.69 -6.91
N ASN A 201 -6.86 1.09 -7.92
CA ASN A 201 -5.46 1.48 -7.79
C ASN A 201 -5.10 2.55 -8.80
N GLU A 202 -4.47 3.64 -8.32
CA GLU A 202 -3.97 4.75 -9.14
C GLU A 202 -4.99 5.23 -10.19
N PRO A 203 -6.18 5.68 -9.74
CA PRO A 203 -7.23 6.24 -10.61
C PRO A 203 -6.82 7.56 -11.27
#